data_AF-W4LIC1-F1
#
_entry.id   AF-W4LIC1-F1
#
_cell.length_a   1.000
_cell.length_b   1.000
_cell.length_c   1.000
_cell.angle_alpha   90.00
_cell.angle_beta   90.00
_cell.angle_gamma   90.00
#
_symmetry.space_group_name_H-M   'P 1'
#
loop_
_entity.id
_entity.type
_entity.pdbx_description
1 polymer ?
#
loop_
_entity_poly.entity_id
_entity_poly.type
_entity_poly.pdbx_seq_one_letter_code
_entity_poly.pdbx_strand_id
1 'polypeptide(L)'
;MWSAKVGGEVVHPPAIAHQSVYAVTVERGVASLEVDTGAIRWQTELDVDATAAPTVAGSTVLIGTETGVIGLDAHSGQRLWAFPTHGKITGSPIVVGDTMYVASHDGVLYAVTSSE
;
A
#
# COMPACT_ATOMS: atom_id res chain seq x y z
N MET A 1 4.85 -21.30 11.14
CA MET A 1 4.34 -20.34 12.14
C MET A 1 5.48 -19.43 12.53
N TRP A 2 5.31 -18.11 12.35
CA TRP A 2 6.33 -17.10 12.63
C TRP A 2 5.67 -15.84 13.20
N SER A 3 6.48 -14.98 13.81
CA SER A 3 6.10 -13.62 14.23
C SER A 3 7.26 -12.67 13.94
N ALA A 4 6.98 -11.45 13.49
CA ALA A 4 8.00 -10.46 13.14
C ALA A 4 7.67 -9.09 13.72
N LYS A 5 8.70 -8.31 14.06
CA LYS A 5 8.57 -6.89 14.43
C LYS A 5 8.79 -6.02 13.21
N VAL A 6 7.78 -5.25 12.81
CA VAL A 6 7.81 -4.43 11.58
C VAL A 6 8.01 -2.94 11.83
N GLY A 7 8.41 -2.57 13.05
CA GLY A 7 8.81 -1.20 13.39
C GLY A 7 7.68 -0.24 13.79
N GLY A 8 6.42 -0.69 13.75
CA GLY A 8 5.27 0.10 14.17
C GLY A 8 4.03 -0.77 14.41
N GLU A 9 2.93 -0.14 14.81
CA GLU A 9 1.66 -0.82 15.03
C GLU A 9 1.02 -1.23 13.70
N VAL A 10 0.63 -2.50 13.57
CA VAL A 10 -0.11 -3.00 12.40
C VAL A 10 -1.60 -3.00 12.74
N VAL A 11 -2.31 -2.00 12.25
CA VAL A 11 -3.74 -1.79 12.54
C VAL A 11 -4.66 -2.09 11.36
N HIS A 12 -4.08 -2.23 10.16
CA HIS A 12 -4.80 -2.61 8.95
C HIS A 12 -4.49 -4.07 8.56
N PRO A 13 -5.43 -4.77 7.91
CA PRO A 13 -5.15 -6.08 7.31
C PRO A 13 -3.92 -6.01 6.39
N PRO A 14 -3.04 -7.03 6.39
CA PRO A 14 -1.96 -7.11 5.41
C PRO A 14 -2.50 -7.57 4.04
N ALA A 15 -1.73 -7.35 3.00
CA ALA A 15 -1.95 -7.96 1.68
C ALA A 15 -0.93 -9.09 1.43
N ILE A 16 -1.32 -10.11 0.67
CA ILE A 16 -0.43 -11.22 0.31
C ILE A 16 -0.38 -11.35 -1.21
N ALA A 17 0.82 -11.34 -1.77
CA ALA A 17 1.07 -11.59 -3.19
C ALA A 17 2.55 -11.98 -3.38
N HIS A 18 2.88 -12.70 -4.45
CA HIS A 18 4.27 -12.99 -4.86
C HIS A 18 5.17 -13.48 -3.70
N GLN A 19 4.72 -14.47 -2.92
CA GLN A 19 5.46 -15.02 -1.77
C GLN A 19 5.84 -13.99 -0.70
N SER A 20 5.07 -12.90 -0.63
CA SER A 20 5.30 -11.79 0.28
C SER A 20 4.02 -11.36 0.99
N VAL A 21 4.17 -10.95 2.24
CA VAL A 21 3.16 -10.29 3.07
C VAL A 21 3.53 -8.80 3.12
N TYR A 22 2.59 -7.93 2.76
CA TYR A 22 2.74 -6.48 2.80
C TYR A 22 1.91 -5.93 3.94
N ALA A 23 2.55 -5.21 4.85
CA ALA A 23 1.90 -4.57 5.99
C ALA A 23 2.16 -3.07 5.95
N VAL A 24 1.15 -2.29 6.32
CA VAL A 24 1.31 -0.88 6.66
C VAL A 24 1.31 -0.76 8.18
N THR A 25 2.14 0.13 8.70
CA THR A 25 2.16 0.48 10.12
C THR A 25 1.62 1.89 10.31
N VAL A 26 1.14 2.16 11.52
CA VAL A 26 0.96 3.54 11.99
C VAL A 26 2.33 4.25 11.91
N GLU A 27 2.32 5.57 11.75
CA GLU A 27 3.52 6.41 11.59
C GLU A 27 4.32 6.12 10.31
N ARG A 28 3.62 5.98 9.18
CA ARG A 28 4.19 6.04 7.81
C ARG A 28 5.01 4.83 7.37
N GLY A 29 5.04 3.74 8.12
CA GLY A 29 5.80 2.55 7.75
C GLY A 29 5.07 1.62 6.78
N VAL A 30 5.81 1.04 5.84
CA VAL A 30 5.38 -0.07 4.98
C VAL A 30 6.46 -1.15 4.99
N ALA A 31 6.08 -2.40 5.16
CA ALA A 31 7.00 -3.53 5.18
C ALA A 31 6.55 -4.65 4.24
N SER A 32 7.52 -5.29 3.59
CA SER A 32 7.34 -6.56 2.91
C SER A 32 8.11 -7.66 3.64
N LEU A 33 7.45 -8.79 3.86
CA LEU A 33 8.00 -9.95 4.55
C LEU A 33 7.82 -11.20 3.71
N GLU A 34 8.75 -12.14 3.77
CA GLU A 34 8.57 -13.47 3.21
C GLU A 34 7.40 -14.21 3.87
N VAL A 35 6.51 -14.79 3.07
CA VAL A 35 5.31 -15.46 3.58
C VAL A 35 5.62 -16.68 4.44
N ASP A 36 6.68 -17.42 4.13
CA ASP A 36 7.03 -18.67 4.81
C ASP A 36 7.80 -18.45 6.11
N THR A 37 8.67 -17.44 6.14
CA THR A 37 9.65 -17.24 7.22
C THR A 37 9.35 -16.03 8.10
N GLY A 38 8.60 -15.04 7.58
CA GLY A 38 8.44 -13.74 8.22
C GLY A 38 9.69 -12.87 8.16
N ALA A 39 10.70 -13.24 7.35
CA ALA A 39 11.87 -12.41 7.16
C ALA A 39 11.51 -11.13 6.41
N ILE A 40 11.93 -9.98 6.91
CA ILE A 40 11.72 -8.70 6.25
C ILE A 40 12.54 -8.67 4.95
N ARG A 41 11.86 -8.48 3.81
CA ARG A 41 12.48 -8.25 2.50
C ARG A 41 12.90 -6.79 2.36
N TRP A 42 12.00 -5.88 2.70
CA TRP A 42 12.24 -4.44 2.68
C TRP A 42 11.30 -3.70 3.63
N GLN A 43 11.70 -2.49 4.00
CA GLN A 43 10.89 -1.51 4.71
C GLN A 43 11.04 -0.14 4.05
N THR A 44 9.93 0.58 3.99
CA THR A 44 9.85 1.93 3.43
C THR A 44 9.14 2.82 4.43
N GLU A 45 9.76 3.96 4.75
CA GLU A 45 9.09 5.05 5.46
C GLU A 45 8.53 6.03 4.42
N LEU A 46 7.22 6.28 4.49
CA LEU A 46 6.55 7.27 3.66
C LEU A 46 6.73 8.67 4.25
N ASP A 47 6.58 9.68 3.41
CA ASP A 47 6.51 11.09 3.81
C ASP A 47 5.11 11.52 4.29
N VAL A 48 4.14 10.61 4.24
CA VAL A 48 2.73 10.82 4.59
C VAL A 48 2.15 9.58 5.26
N ASP A 49 1.18 9.78 6.14
CA ASP A 49 0.52 8.68 6.86
C ASP A 49 -0.26 7.77 5.90
N ALA A 50 -0.03 6.46 6.04
CA ALA A 50 -0.85 5.43 5.44
C ALA A 50 -2.14 5.27 6.26
N THR A 51 -3.28 5.27 5.57
CA THR A 51 -4.62 5.38 6.20
C THR A 51 -5.57 4.27 5.79
N ALA A 52 -5.11 3.34 4.95
CA ALA A 52 -5.87 2.21 4.46
C ALA A 52 -5.00 0.95 4.35
N ALA A 53 -5.65 -0.22 4.27
CA ALA A 53 -4.94 -1.47 4.03
C ALA A 53 -4.30 -1.48 2.61
N PRO A 54 -3.08 -2.03 2.45
CA PRO A 54 -2.39 -2.07 1.18
C PRO A 54 -3.13 -2.95 0.17
N THR A 55 -2.99 -2.64 -1.11
CA THR A 55 -3.47 -3.49 -2.21
C THR A 55 -2.32 -3.80 -3.15
N VAL A 56 -2.17 -5.05 -3.59
CA VAL A 56 -1.13 -5.42 -4.56
C VAL A 56 -1.75 -5.64 -5.93
N ALA A 57 -1.24 -4.93 -6.93
CA ALA A 57 -1.63 -5.03 -8.33
C ALA A 57 -0.38 -5.20 -9.20
N GLY A 58 -0.20 -6.40 -9.77
CA GLY A 58 1.03 -6.76 -10.47
C GLY A 58 2.26 -6.54 -9.60
N SER A 59 3.25 -5.81 -10.09
CA SER A 59 4.47 -5.46 -9.36
C SER A 59 4.35 -4.22 -8.47
N THR A 60 3.15 -3.69 -8.23
CA THR A 60 2.94 -2.47 -7.44
C THR A 60 2.13 -2.72 -6.17
N VAL A 61 2.59 -2.17 -5.05
CA VAL A 61 1.85 -2.07 -3.79
C VAL A 61 1.25 -0.68 -3.69
N LEU A 62 -0.08 -0.62 -3.62
CA LEU A 62 -0.87 0.60 -3.54
C LEU A 62 -1.18 0.90 -2.08
N ILE A 63 -0.80 2.10 -1.65
CA ILE A 63 -1.01 2.59 -0.29
C ILE A 63 -1.94 3.79 -0.34
N GLY A 64 -3.11 3.68 0.26
CA GLY A 64 -3.98 4.84 0.52
C GLY A 64 -3.41 5.67 1.67
N THR A 65 -3.35 6.99 1.49
CA THR A 65 -2.74 7.95 2.41
C THR A 65 -3.67 9.12 2.72
N GLU A 66 -3.25 10.01 3.63
CA GLU A 66 -3.94 11.28 3.90
C GLU A 66 -4.05 12.20 2.66
N THR A 67 -3.19 12.01 1.64
CA THR A 67 -3.09 12.91 0.48
C THR A 67 -3.35 12.23 -0.88
N GLY A 68 -3.67 10.94 -0.89
CA GLY A 68 -3.98 10.20 -2.11
C GLY A 68 -3.50 8.76 -2.09
N VAL A 69 -2.97 8.29 -3.22
CA VAL A 69 -2.42 6.93 -3.35
C VAL A 69 -0.96 7.00 -3.73
N ILE A 70 -0.14 6.20 -3.05
CA ILE A 70 1.26 5.97 -3.40
C ILE A 70 1.40 4.56 -3.97
N GLY A 71 2.08 4.45 -5.12
CA GLY A 71 2.50 3.17 -5.68
C GLY A 71 3.95 2.88 -5.33
N LEU A 72 4.21 1.76 -4.68
CA LEU A 72 5.54 1.25 -4.38
C LEU A 72 5.86 0.02 -5.23
N ASP A 73 7.10 -0.14 -5.64
CA ASP A 73 7.58 -1.38 -6.25
C ASP A 73 7.52 -2.53 -5.24
N ALA A 74 6.87 -3.62 -5.61
CA ALA A 74 6.61 -4.75 -4.72
C ALA A 74 7.87 -5.52 -4.31
N HIS A 75 8.95 -5.43 -5.11
CA HIS A 75 10.20 -6.13 -4.87
C HIS A 75 11.18 -5.34 -4.02
N SER A 76 11.25 -4.02 -4.21
CA SER A 76 12.24 -3.13 -3.60
C SER A 76 11.68 -2.16 -2.57
N GLY A 77 10.36 -1.94 -2.55
CA GLY A 77 9.70 -0.94 -1.72
C GLY A 77 9.90 0.50 -2.19
N GLN A 78 10.58 0.72 -3.33
CA GLN A 78 10.82 2.06 -3.86
C GLN A 78 9.53 2.70 -4.39
N ARG A 79 9.36 3.99 -4.15
CA ARG A 79 8.23 4.75 -4.71
C ARG A 79 8.34 4.81 -6.23
N LEU A 80 7.31 4.31 -6.92
CA LEU A 80 7.17 4.39 -8.37
C LEU A 80 6.44 5.67 -8.79
N TRP A 81 5.35 6.00 -8.11
CA TRP A 81 4.49 7.13 -8.44
C TRP A 81 3.62 7.54 -7.26
N ALA A 82 2.96 8.70 -7.39
CA ALA A 82 1.91 9.16 -6.48
C ALA A 82 0.74 9.76 -7.28
N PHE A 83 -0.48 9.47 -6.84
CA PHE A 83 -1.72 10.04 -7.37
C PHE A 83 -2.39 10.87 -6.27
N PRO A 84 -2.39 12.21 -6.38
CA PRO A 84 -2.96 13.07 -5.35
C PRO A 84 -4.49 13.10 -5.41
N THR A 85 -5.11 13.19 -4.24
CA THR A 85 -6.55 13.49 -4.07
C THR A 85 -6.71 14.70 -3.15
N HIS A 86 -7.92 15.26 -3.05
CA HIS A 86 -8.19 16.40 -2.16
C HIS A 86 -8.69 15.98 -0.77
N GLY A 87 -8.87 14.69 -0.55
CA GLY A 87 -9.15 14.10 0.76
C GLY A 87 -8.41 12.78 0.97
N LYS A 88 -8.33 12.38 2.24
CA LYS A 88 -7.69 11.12 2.64
C LYS A 88 -8.36 9.88 2.06
N ILE A 89 -7.57 8.82 1.92
CA ILE A 89 -8.00 7.52 1.42
C ILE A 89 -8.10 6.55 2.59
N THR A 90 -9.32 6.31 3.07
CA THR A 90 -9.58 5.38 4.20
C THR A 90 -10.03 3.99 3.74
N GLY A 91 -10.47 3.87 2.49
CA GLY A 91 -10.77 2.59 1.86
C GLY A 91 -9.58 2.07 1.05
N SER A 92 -9.35 0.76 1.06
CA SER A 92 -8.34 0.14 0.22
C SER A 92 -8.65 0.37 -1.27
N PRO A 93 -7.66 0.80 -2.08
CA PRO A 93 -7.83 0.87 -3.53
C PRO A 93 -8.25 -0.49 -4.11
N ILE A 94 -9.07 -0.49 -5.16
CA ILE A 94 -9.44 -1.72 -5.89
C ILE A 94 -8.91 -1.61 -7.31
N VAL A 95 -8.28 -2.66 -7.83
CA VAL A 95 -7.79 -2.69 -9.20
C VAL A 95 -8.55 -3.72 -10.02
N VAL A 96 -9.05 -3.31 -11.19
CA VAL A 96 -9.69 -4.18 -12.18
C VAL A 96 -9.05 -3.89 -13.54
N GLY A 97 -8.34 -4.88 -14.09
CA GLY A 97 -7.49 -4.67 -15.25
C GLY A 97 -6.44 -3.60 -14.95
N ASP A 98 -6.38 -2.57 -15.80
CA ASP A 98 -5.43 -1.45 -15.68
C ASP A 98 -6.03 -0.23 -14.96
N THR A 99 -7.23 -0.36 -14.38
CA THR A 99 -7.93 0.73 -13.71
C THR A 99 -7.94 0.51 -12.20
N MET A 100 -7.44 1.51 -11.47
CA MET A 100 -7.54 1.64 -10.01
C MET A 100 -8.74 2.50 -9.64
N TYR A 101 -9.56 2.01 -8.71
CA TYR A 101 -10.70 2.71 -8.12
C TYR A 101 -10.39 3.12 -6.68
N VAL A 102 -10.60 4.40 -6.36
CA VAL A 102 -10.20 5.00 -5.08
C VAL A 102 -11.32 5.89 -4.54
N ALA A 103 -11.85 5.55 -3.36
CA ALA A 103 -12.80 6.40 -2.64
C ALA A 103 -12.04 7.38 -1.73
N SER A 104 -12.31 8.68 -1.89
CA SER A 104 -11.68 9.74 -1.11
C SER A 104 -12.68 10.49 -0.22
N HIS A 105 -12.19 11.02 0.90
CA HIS A 105 -12.94 11.89 1.80
C HIS A 105 -13.34 13.25 1.22
N ASP A 106 -12.84 13.62 0.04
CA ASP A 106 -13.32 14.81 -0.69
C ASP A 106 -14.68 14.59 -1.37
N GLY A 107 -15.27 13.40 -1.22
CA GLY A 107 -16.56 13.04 -1.81
C GLY A 107 -16.45 12.53 -3.24
N VAL A 108 -15.24 12.25 -3.73
CA VAL A 108 -14.98 11.78 -5.11
C VAL A 108 -14.56 10.30 -5.10
N LEU A 109 -15.16 9.53 -6.01
CA LEU A 109 -14.67 8.23 -6.44
C LEU A 109 -13.81 8.42 -7.69
N TYR A 110 -12.52 8.13 -7.58
CA TYR A 110 -11.58 8.22 -8.68
C TYR A 110 -11.47 6.88 -9.42
N ALA A 111 -11.40 6.93 -10.74
CA ALA A 111 -10.99 5.82 -11.60
C ALA A 111 -9.74 6.27 -12.36
N VAL A 112 -8.61 5.63 -12.10
CA VAL A 112 -7.30 5.99 -12.64
C VAL A 112 -6.78 4.83 -13.47
N THR A 113 -6.61 5.04 -14.77
CA THR A 113 -6.11 4.02 -15.69
C THR A 113 -4.68 4.34 -16.08
N SER A 114 -3.77 3.35 -16.02
CA SER A 114 -2.44 3.51 -16.63
C SER A 114 -2.57 3.48 -18.15
N SER A 115 -2.19 4.55 -18.82
CA SER A 115 -1.94 4.52 -20.26
C SER A 115 -0.55 3.92 -20.51
N GLU A 116 -0.44 2.98 -21.45
CA GLU A 116 0.87 2.59 -22.02
C GLU A 116 1.59 3.78 -22.68
#